data_AF-A0A954WUT1-F1
#
_entry.id   AF-A0A954WUT1-F1
#
_cell.length_a   1.000
_cell.length_b   1.000
_cell.length_c   1.000
_cell.angle_alpha   90.00
_cell.angle_beta   90.00
_cell.angle_gamma   90.00
#
_symmetry.space_group_name_H-M   'P 1'
#
loop_
_entity.id
_entity.type
_entity.pdbx_description
1 polymer ?
#
loop_
_entity_poly.entity_id
_entity_poly.type
_entity_poly.pdbx_seq_one_letter_code
_entity_poly.pdbx_strand_id
1 'polypeptide(L)'
;MFTPYNTDAPIYYIPLATIGLIIANVVVFGVVCVPAMASEEANGLMTMLSLDYSTINPLQWGTSIFLHGGIGHLIGNMFFLWGFGLVVEGKVGWKVFLPMYVVLGIATAAFEQVLFFVLGVEGSSLGASTAIFGILTIAVIWAPQNTLECVYFISVIPRTAEIPIVVFGGGYIALQVLLISVSGTAVTSALLHAMGIVLGIPIGLAMLQKEIVDCEGWDFVSIYFKGGPQKRDRASRRAQADAQEANESRAQTKKRRERLIESITDAIDQGNVEVAVQITLKSMDDFDSGKSLPDRVLVAIASALQKQKRWADAVPFLVEMIRRFPAHKTIPTRLKLAQILVQADERPRQAIAVLKKLPPNSPDSAKSKARQIAKIAKQQLDDGAIEVEIHDW
;
A
#
# COMPACT_ATOMS: atom_id res chain seq x y z
N MET A 1 -6.54 -39.15 18.56
CA MET A 1 -6.70 -37.92 17.77
C MET A 1 -5.46 -37.06 18.01
N PHE A 2 -4.88 -36.50 16.95
CA PHE A 2 -3.84 -35.49 17.06
C PHE A 2 -4.52 -34.11 17.14
N THR A 3 -4.22 -33.37 18.20
CA THR A 3 -4.82 -32.07 18.49
C THR A 3 -3.72 -31.02 18.41
N PRO A 4 -3.75 -30.12 17.40
CA PRO A 4 -2.75 -29.07 17.29
C PRO A 4 -2.91 -28.07 18.42
N TYR A 5 -1.80 -27.66 19.04
CA TYR A 5 -1.79 -26.62 20.06
C TYR A 5 -0.80 -25.48 19.76
N ASN A 6 0.23 -25.71 18.93
CA ASN A 6 1.19 -24.70 18.51
C ASN A 6 1.69 -24.96 17.06
N THR A 7 2.49 -24.04 16.51
CA THR A 7 3.12 -24.17 15.19
C THR A 7 4.47 -23.45 15.12
N ASP A 8 5.38 -23.96 14.30
CA ASP A 8 6.64 -23.27 13.95
C ASP A 8 6.46 -22.24 12.81
N ALA A 9 5.25 -22.11 12.25
CA ALA A 9 4.96 -21.15 11.21
C ALA A 9 5.22 -19.72 11.72
N PRO A 10 5.78 -18.81 10.89
CA PRO A 10 5.95 -17.42 11.29
C PRO A 10 4.61 -16.77 11.66
N ILE A 11 4.47 -16.38 12.92
CA ILE A 11 3.32 -15.68 13.48
C ILE A 11 3.73 -14.21 13.70
N TYR A 12 3.27 -13.32 12.82
CA TYR A 12 3.49 -11.88 12.92
C TYR A 12 2.40 -11.17 13.72
N TYR A 13 1.24 -11.81 13.88
CA TYR A 13 0.05 -11.23 14.53
C TYR A 13 -0.54 -12.19 15.57
N ILE A 14 -1.08 -11.62 16.65
CA ILE A 14 -1.80 -12.36 17.68
C ILE A 14 -3.15 -12.85 17.11
N PRO A 15 -3.57 -14.11 17.38
CA PRO A 15 -4.75 -14.74 16.77
C PRO A 15 -6.09 -14.31 17.41
N LEU A 16 -6.39 -13.01 17.40
CA LEU A 16 -7.57 -12.44 18.07
C LEU A 16 -8.89 -12.94 17.48
N ALA A 17 -8.99 -13.04 16.15
CA ALA A 17 -10.20 -13.48 15.48
C ALA A 17 -10.42 -15.00 15.65
N THR A 18 -9.36 -15.80 15.62
CA THR A 18 -9.44 -17.24 15.90
C THR A 18 -9.99 -17.49 17.31
N ILE A 19 -9.46 -16.79 18.32
CA ILE A 19 -9.96 -16.86 19.70
C ILE A 19 -11.42 -16.39 19.77
N GLY A 20 -11.74 -15.26 19.14
CA GLY A 20 -13.10 -14.71 19.12
C GLY A 20 -14.12 -15.67 18.48
N LEU A 21 -13.76 -16.30 17.36
CA LEU A 21 -14.59 -17.30 16.69
C LEU A 21 -14.78 -18.55 17.55
N ILE A 22 -13.75 -19.03 18.24
CA ILE A 22 -13.87 -20.17 19.17
C ILE A 22 -14.86 -19.83 20.29
N ILE A 23 -14.70 -18.66 20.93
CA ILE A 23 -15.62 -18.21 21.98
C ILE A 23 -17.06 -18.12 21.44
N ALA A 24 -17.25 -17.51 20.27
CA ALA A 24 -18.57 -17.39 19.66
C ALA A 24 -19.22 -18.76 19.43
N ASN A 25 -18.48 -19.73 18.87
CA ASN A 25 -18.97 -21.09 18.66
C ASN A 25 -19.34 -21.81 19.96
N VAL A 26 -18.52 -21.67 21.00
CA VAL A 26 -18.80 -22.25 22.32
C VAL A 26 -20.05 -21.64 22.95
N VAL A 27 -20.22 -20.32 22.85
CA VAL A 27 -21.40 -19.61 23.35
C VAL A 27 -22.66 -20.05 22.59
N VAL A 28 -22.63 -20.05 21.26
CA VAL A 28 -23.75 -20.48 20.43
C VAL A 28 -24.10 -21.95 20.70
N PHE A 29 -23.10 -22.81 20.88
CA PHE A 29 -23.33 -24.20 21.23
C PHE A 29 -24.07 -24.33 22.58
N GLY A 30 -23.63 -23.62 23.62
CA GLY A 30 -24.27 -23.66 24.93
C GLY A 30 -25.69 -23.09 24.94
N VAL A 31 -25.94 -22.02 24.18
CA VAL A 31 -27.24 -21.32 24.18
C VAL A 31 -28.25 -21.96 23.24
N VAL A 32 -27.81 -22.50 22.10
CA VAL A 32 -28.71 -23.00 21.03
C VAL A 32 -28.66 -24.52 20.92
N CYS A 33 -27.46 -25.11 20.85
CA CYS A 33 -27.31 -26.52 20.52
C CYS A 33 -27.57 -27.44 21.72
N VAL A 34 -27.09 -27.07 22.92
CA VAL A 34 -27.32 -27.87 24.14
C VAL A 34 -28.81 -28.03 24.45
N PRO A 35 -29.65 -26.97 24.45
CA PRO A 35 -31.09 -27.13 24.62
C PRO A 35 -31.73 -28.00 23.55
N ALA A 36 -31.37 -27.78 22.28
CA ALA A 36 -31.88 -28.57 21.15
C ALA A 36 -31.56 -30.07 21.24
N MET A 37 -30.43 -30.43 21.85
CA MET A 37 -30.06 -31.82 22.12
C MET A 37 -30.75 -32.40 23.36
N ALA A 38 -31.24 -31.54 24.27
CA ALA A 38 -31.87 -31.97 25.52
C ALA A 38 -33.36 -32.29 25.33
N SER A 39 -34.06 -31.60 24.42
CA SER A 39 -35.47 -31.89 24.10
C SER A 39 -35.84 -31.49 22.68
N GLU A 40 -36.76 -32.24 22.05
CA GLU A 40 -37.25 -31.90 20.71
C GLU A 40 -38.02 -30.57 20.70
N GLU A 41 -38.73 -30.22 21.79
CA GLU A 41 -39.44 -28.94 21.87
C GLU A 41 -38.49 -27.74 21.85
N ALA A 42 -37.25 -27.91 22.33
CA ALA A 42 -36.21 -26.88 22.34
C ALA A 42 -35.42 -26.81 21.01
N ASN A 43 -35.61 -27.75 20.08
CA ASN A 43 -34.86 -27.83 18.82
C ASN A 43 -35.29 -26.77 17.78
N GLY A 44 -36.44 -26.11 17.96
CA GLY A 44 -36.99 -25.18 16.98
C GLY A 44 -36.02 -24.06 16.54
N LEU A 45 -35.26 -23.49 17.48
CA LEU A 45 -34.27 -22.45 17.16
C LEU A 45 -33.08 -23.01 16.36
N MET A 46 -32.58 -24.19 16.73
CA MET A 46 -31.48 -24.83 16.00
C MET A 46 -31.90 -25.21 14.58
N THR A 47 -33.10 -25.75 14.39
CA THR A 47 -33.66 -26.05 13.06
C THR A 47 -33.80 -24.80 12.21
N MET A 48 -34.33 -23.70 12.77
CA MET A 48 -34.48 -22.43 12.04
C MET A 48 -33.15 -21.86 11.54
N LEU A 49 -32.09 -22.01 12.35
CA LEU A 49 -30.76 -21.46 12.09
C LEU A 49 -29.86 -22.41 11.29
N SER A 50 -30.23 -23.69 11.15
CA SER A 50 -29.53 -24.69 10.35
C SER A 50 -29.74 -24.44 8.86
N LEU A 51 -28.84 -24.94 8.03
CA LEU A 51 -28.91 -24.78 6.58
C LEU A 51 -29.90 -25.78 6.00
N ASP A 52 -31.15 -25.36 5.83
CA ASP A 52 -32.24 -26.21 5.31
C ASP A 52 -32.19 -26.24 3.78
N TYR A 53 -32.15 -27.43 3.18
CA TYR A 53 -32.06 -27.58 1.72
C TYR A 53 -33.41 -27.47 1.01
N SER A 54 -34.53 -27.48 1.74
CA SER A 54 -35.87 -27.37 1.16
C SER A 54 -36.23 -25.94 0.73
N THR A 55 -35.47 -24.93 1.19
CA THR A 55 -35.69 -23.52 0.87
C THR A 55 -34.37 -22.78 0.70
N ILE A 56 -34.40 -21.62 0.02
CA ILE A 56 -33.26 -20.69 -0.01
C ILE A 56 -33.46 -19.62 1.04
N ASN A 57 -32.58 -19.59 2.05
CA ASN A 57 -32.63 -18.62 3.14
C ASN A 57 -31.24 -18.05 3.43
N PRO A 58 -30.92 -16.85 2.92
CA PRO A 58 -29.60 -16.23 3.11
C PRO A 58 -29.18 -16.01 4.57
N LEU A 59 -30.13 -15.92 5.51
CA LEU A 59 -29.80 -15.85 6.94
C LEU A 59 -29.04 -17.10 7.40
N GLN A 60 -29.45 -18.27 6.89
CA GLN A 60 -28.85 -19.56 7.25
C GLN A 60 -27.41 -19.70 6.78
N TRP A 61 -26.98 -18.96 5.76
CA TRP A 61 -25.58 -18.97 5.28
C TRP A 61 -24.62 -18.45 6.34
N GLY A 62 -25.06 -17.51 7.17
CA GLY A 62 -24.28 -16.95 8.27
C GLY A 62 -24.50 -17.67 9.60
N THR A 63 -25.70 -18.20 9.87
CA THR A 63 -26.00 -18.80 11.18
C THR A 63 -25.55 -20.25 11.30
N SER A 64 -25.68 -21.03 10.21
CA SER A 64 -25.36 -22.46 10.21
C SER A 64 -23.89 -22.76 10.53
N ILE A 65 -22.98 -21.85 10.16
CA ILE A 65 -21.53 -21.98 10.41
C ILE A 65 -21.15 -21.90 11.91
N PHE A 66 -22.07 -21.51 12.80
CA PHE A 66 -21.84 -21.46 14.24
C PHE A 66 -22.53 -22.60 15.02
N LEU A 67 -23.43 -23.34 14.38
CA LEU A 67 -24.16 -24.44 15.00
C LEU A 67 -23.35 -25.73 14.97
N HIS A 68 -23.51 -26.57 16.00
CA HIS A 68 -22.81 -27.86 16.08
C HIS A 68 -23.74 -28.95 16.63
N GLY A 69 -23.82 -30.07 15.92
CA GLY A 69 -24.73 -31.19 16.25
C GLY A 69 -24.27 -32.08 17.42
N GLY A 70 -23.22 -31.68 18.15
CA GLY A 70 -22.75 -32.42 19.31
C GLY A 70 -21.38 -31.94 19.82
N ILE A 71 -21.04 -32.36 21.04
CA ILE A 71 -19.80 -31.95 21.73
C ILE A 71 -18.56 -32.36 20.91
N GLY A 72 -18.52 -33.59 20.39
CA GLY A 72 -17.41 -34.06 19.56
C GLY A 72 -17.25 -33.25 18.26
N HIS A 73 -18.37 -32.82 17.66
CA HIS A 73 -18.36 -31.98 16.46
C HIS A 73 -17.80 -30.59 16.77
N LEU A 74 -18.22 -29.96 17.87
CA LEU A 74 -17.67 -28.69 18.34
C LEU A 74 -16.17 -28.79 18.62
N ILE A 75 -15.76 -29.74 19.45
CA ILE A 75 -14.36 -29.91 19.86
C ILE A 75 -13.46 -30.15 18.63
N GLY A 76 -13.91 -31.00 17.70
CA GLY A 76 -13.18 -31.24 16.45
C GLY A 76 -12.97 -29.97 15.64
N ASN A 77 -14.02 -29.18 15.44
CA ASN A 77 -13.93 -27.91 14.73
C ASN A 77 -13.02 -26.92 15.45
N MET A 78 -13.11 -26.79 16.78
CA MET A 78 -12.29 -25.82 17.52
C MET A 78 -10.80 -26.18 17.49
N PHE A 79 -10.44 -27.47 17.51
CA PHE A 79 -9.04 -27.88 17.37
C PHE A 79 -8.48 -27.55 15.98
N PHE A 80 -9.25 -27.77 14.92
CA PHE A 80 -8.83 -27.41 13.57
C PHE A 80 -8.78 -25.90 13.38
N LEU A 81 -9.81 -25.18 13.85
CA LEU A 81 -9.85 -23.74 13.81
C LEU A 81 -8.66 -23.13 14.57
N TRP A 82 -8.29 -23.68 15.73
CA TRP A 82 -7.10 -23.25 16.46
C TRP A 82 -5.83 -23.48 15.63
N GLY A 83 -5.56 -24.73 15.23
CA GLY A 83 -4.32 -25.06 14.53
C GLY A 83 -4.12 -24.30 13.22
N PHE A 84 -5.14 -24.27 12.36
CA PHE A 84 -5.05 -23.60 11.06
C PHE A 84 -5.32 -22.09 11.15
N GLY A 85 -6.16 -21.65 12.10
CA GLY A 85 -6.37 -20.24 12.39
C GLY A 85 -5.09 -19.57 12.89
N LEU A 86 -4.32 -20.22 13.78
CA LEU A 86 -3.01 -19.74 14.21
C LEU A 86 -2.07 -19.46 13.03
N VAL A 87 -1.97 -20.40 12.09
CA VAL A 87 -1.10 -20.27 10.92
C VAL A 87 -1.58 -19.16 9.99
N VAL A 88 -2.86 -19.16 9.64
CA VAL A 88 -3.41 -18.24 8.64
C VAL A 88 -3.53 -16.83 9.21
N GLU A 89 -4.17 -16.66 10.37
CA GLU A 89 -4.30 -15.36 11.04
C GLU A 89 -2.94 -14.82 11.48
N GLY A 90 -2.04 -15.68 11.97
CA GLY A 90 -0.69 -15.28 12.33
C GLY A 90 0.07 -14.61 11.19
N LYS A 91 -0.21 -14.99 9.94
CA LYS A 91 0.43 -14.41 8.75
C LYS A 91 -0.23 -13.12 8.23
N VAL A 92 -1.56 -13.00 8.30
CA VAL A 92 -2.29 -11.86 7.67
C VAL A 92 -2.97 -10.90 8.65
N GLY A 93 -3.05 -11.28 9.93
CA GLY A 93 -3.71 -10.54 10.98
C GLY A 93 -5.24 -10.62 10.93
N TRP A 94 -5.86 -10.30 12.07
CA TRP A 94 -7.31 -10.45 12.28
C TRP A 94 -8.19 -9.66 11.27
N LYS A 95 -7.73 -8.48 10.82
CA LYS A 95 -8.49 -7.62 9.89
C LYS A 95 -8.70 -8.24 8.52
N VAL A 96 -7.78 -9.11 8.09
CA VAL A 96 -7.87 -9.85 6.83
C VAL A 96 -8.49 -11.23 7.09
N PHE A 97 -8.06 -11.89 8.16
CA PHE A 97 -8.52 -13.24 8.49
C PHE A 97 -10.02 -13.31 8.79
N LEU A 98 -10.57 -12.42 9.62
CA LEU A 98 -11.97 -12.51 10.04
C LEU A 98 -12.96 -12.37 8.86
N PRO A 99 -12.87 -11.34 8.00
CA PRO A 99 -13.72 -11.26 6.82
C PRO A 99 -13.53 -12.45 5.88
N MET A 100 -12.29 -12.92 5.71
CA MET A 100 -12.00 -14.08 4.86
C MET A 100 -12.68 -15.36 5.37
N TYR A 101 -12.58 -15.63 6.68
CA TYR A 101 -13.23 -16.79 7.31
C TYR A 101 -14.76 -16.74 7.16
N VAL A 102 -15.36 -15.58 7.43
CA VAL A 102 -16.82 -15.39 7.32
C VAL A 102 -17.28 -15.51 5.87
N VAL A 103 -16.55 -14.92 4.92
CA VAL A 103 -16.87 -15.04 3.49
C VAL A 103 -16.73 -16.48 3.01
N LEU A 104 -15.70 -17.22 3.43
CA LEU A 104 -15.58 -18.66 3.15
C LEU A 104 -16.79 -19.44 3.65
N GLY A 105 -17.21 -19.21 4.89
CA GLY A 105 -18.39 -19.85 5.48
C GLY A 105 -19.68 -19.53 4.73
N ILE A 106 -19.96 -18.24 4.51
CA ILE A 106 -21.17 -17.79 3.81
C ILE A 106 -21.18 -18.29 2.37
N ALA A 107 -20.06 -18.20 1.65
CA ALA A 107 -19.98 -18.62 0.25
C ALA A 107 -20.15 -20.14 0.09
N THR A 108 -19.55 -20.94 0.98
CA THR A 108 -19.73 -22.40 0.99
C THR A 108 -21.18 -22.77 1.31
N ALA A 109 -21.77 -22.18 2.36
CA ALA A 109 -23.16 -22.44 2.73
C ALA A 109 -24.16 -22.00 1.66
N ALA A 110 -23.93 -20.85 1.02
CA ALA A 110 -24.75 -20.40 -0.10
C ALA A 110 -24.67 -21.35 -1.29
N PHE A 111 -23.46 -21.77 -1.66
CA PHE A 111 -23.26 -22.74 -2.73
C PHE A 111 -23.92 -24.08 -2.43
N GLU A 112 -23.74 -24.58 -1.21
CA GLU A 112 -24.32 -25.83 -0.72
C GLU A 112 -25.85 -25.81 -0.77
N GLN A 113 -26.48 -24.80 -0.17
CA GLN A 113 -27.95 -24.70 -0.11
C GLN A 113 -28.56 -24.55 -1.51
N VAL A 114 -27.97 -23.71 -2.36
CA VAL A 114 -28.46 -23.53 -3.73
C VAL A 114 -28.33 -24.82 -4.54
N LEU A 115 -27.19 -25.52 -4.43
CA LEU A 115 -26.96 -26.76 -5.14
C LEU A 115 -27.97 -27.84 -4.72
N PHE A 116 -28.13 -28.05 -3.42
CA PHE A 116 -29.01 -29.10 -2.90
C PHE A 116 -30.50 -28.79 -3.05
N PHE A 117 -30.88 -27.52 -2.97
CA PHE A 117 -32.23 -27.07 -3.34
C PHE A 117 -32.56 -27.40 -4.79
N VAL A 118 -31.66 -27.06 -5.73
CA VAL A 118 -31.87 -27.34 -7.17
C VAL A 118 -31.89 -28.84 -7.47
N LEU A 119 -31.11 -29.64 -6.74
CA LEU A 119 -31.07 -31.10 -6.87
C LEU A 119 -32.22 -31.81 -6.15
N GLY A 120 -33.07 -31.09 -5.41
CA GLY A 120 -34.17 -31.67 -4.63
C GLY A 120 -33.70 -32.58 -3.50
N VAL A 121 -32.51 -32.31 -2.93
CA VAL A 121 -32.00 -33.05 -1.78
C VAL A 121 -32.72 -32.58 -0.52
N GLU A 122 -33.29 -33.51 0.22
CA GLU A 122 -33.90 -33.23 1.53
C GLU A 122 -32.86 -33.28 2.64
N GLY A 123 -33.09 -32.48 3.69
CA GLY A 123 -32.27 -32.46 4.90
C GLY A 123 -31.70 -31.08 5.20
N SER A 124 -30.76 -31.06 6.13
CA SER A 124 -30.07 -29.84 6.54
C SER A 124 -28.65 -30.12 6.98
N SER A 125 -27.84 -29.07 7.01
CA SER A 125 -26.48 -29.12 7.57
C SER A 125 -26.20 -27.96 8.52
N LEU A 126 -25.10 -28.12 9.25
CA LEU A 126 -24.59 -27.15 10.21
C LEU A 126 -23.13 -27.47 10.51
N GLY A 127 -22.39 -26.47 10.96
CA GLY A 127 -21.00 -26.61 11.38
C GLY A 127 -20.08 -25.58 10.75
N ALA A 128 -19.06 -25.21 11.51
CA ALA A 128 -17.95 -24.36 11.04
C ALA A 128 -17.04 -25.06 10.02
N SER A 129 -17.22 -26.36 9.79
CA SER A 129 -16.22 -27.21 9.16
C SER A 129 -15.90 -26.82 7.71
N THR A 130 -16.86 -26.35 6.92
CA THR A 130 -16.59 -25.91 5.53
C THR A 130 -15.63 -24.72 5.49
N ALA A 131 -15.83 -23.72 6.34
CA ALA A 131 -14.93 -22.59 6.49
C ALA A 131 -13.54 -23.04 6.99
N ILE A 132 -13.54 -23.97 7.96
CA ILE A 132 -12.32 -24.56 8.52
C ILE A 132 -11.51 -25.31 7.46
N PHE A 133 -12.16 -26.12 6.60
CA PHE A 133 -11.49 -26.81 5.50
C PHE A 133 -10.96 -25.83 4.44
N GLY A 134 -11.61 -24.68 4.26
CA GLY A 134 -11.09 -23.56 3.47
C GLY A 134 -9.78 -23.01 4.04
N ILE A 135 -9.74 -22.63 5.32
CA ILE A 135 -8.52 -22.11 5.95
C ILE A 135 -7.44 -23.19 6.10
N LEU A 136 -7.79 -24.45 6.31
CA LEU A 136 -6.86 -25.60 6.29
C LEU A 136 -6.16 -25.67 4.95
N THR A 137 -6.92 -25.57 3.86
CA THR A 137 -6.37 -25.60 2.50
C THR A 137 -5.44 -24.42 2.26
N ILE A 138 -5.82 -23.23 2.73
CA ILE A 138 -4.96 -22.04 2.69
C ILE A 138 -3.66 -22.26 3.47
N ALA A 139 -3.73 -22.84 4.67
CA ALA A 139 -2.55 -23.15 5.49
C ALA A 139 -1.61 -24.14 4.79
N VAL A 140 -2.15 -25.18 4.15
CA VAL A 140 -1.37 -26.14 3.34
C VAL A 140 -0.66 -25.44 2.18
N ILE A 141 -1.31 -24.45 1.55
CA ILE A 141 -0.71 -23.67 0.46
C ILE A 141 0.36 -22.71 0.99
N TRP A 142 0.15 -22.06 2.14
CA TRP A 142 1.02 -20.99 2.63
C TRP A 142 2.20 -21.47 3.46
N ALA A 143 2.06 -22.59 4.16
CA ALA A 143 3.03 -23.08 5.12
C ALA A 143 3.21 -24.61 5.06
N PRO A 144 3.35 -25.23 3.87
CA PRO A 144 3.35 -26.69 3.71
C PRO A 144 4.40 -27.43 4.55
N GLN A 145 5.60 -26.87 4.69
CA GLN A 145 6.72 -27.52 5.40
C GLN A 145 6.78 -27.15 6.89
N ASN A 146 6.09 -26.09 7.30
CA ASN A 146 5.94 -25.76 8.71
C ASN A 146 5.16 -26.86 9.43
N THR A 147 5.43 -27.04 10.72
CA THR A 147 4.83 -28.08 11.54
C THR A 147 3.73 -27.53 12.43
N LEU A 148 2.71 -28.36 12.66
CA LEU A 148 1.81 -28.24 13.80
C LEU A 148 2.37 -29.12 14.93
N GLU A 149 2.55 -28.51 16.10
CA GLU A 149 2.78 -29.26 17.32
C GLU A 149 1.44 -29.81 17.80
N CYS A 150 1.33 -31.13 17.78
CA CYS A 150 0.12 -31.85 18.12
C CYS A 150 0.31 -32.63 19.41
N VAL A 151 -0.67 -32.56 20.30
CA VAL A 151 -0.82 -33.51 21.41
C VAL A 151 -1.70 -34.68 20.96
N TYR A 152 -1.34 -35.88 21.35
CA TYR A 152 -2.16 -37.08 21.17
C TYR A 152 -2.05 -37.97 22.40
N PHE A 153 -3.02 -38.86 22.57
CA PHE A 153 -3.09 -39.73 23.74
C PHE A 153 -2.89 -41.19 23.35
N ILE A 154 -2.01 -41.87 24.08
CA ILE A 154 -1.96 -43.33 24.13
C ILE A 154 -2.55 -43.73 25.49
N SER A 155 -3.79 -44.23 25.47
CA SER A 155 -4.61 -44.36 26.69
C SER A 155 -4.77 -42.99 27.40
N VAL A 156 -4.33 -42.86 28.66
CA VAL A 156 -4.40 -41.62 29.45
C VAL A 156 -3.11 -40.79 29.42
N ILE A 157 -2.08 -41.25 28.72
CA ILE A 157 -0.76 -40.62 28.72
C ILE A 157 -0.66 -39.64 27.53
N PRO A 158 -0.45 -38.33 27.77
CA PRO A 158 -0.24 -37.37 26.70
C PRO A 158 1.14 -37.57 26.06
N ARG A 159 1.18 -37.48 24.73
CA ARG A 159 2.37 -37.49 23.90
C ARG A 159 2.31 -36.33 22.92
N THR A 160 3.45 -35.86 22.47
CA THR A 160 3.55 -34.78 21.48
C THR A 160 4.17 -35.29 20.19
N ALA A 161 3.80 -34.67 19.07
CA ALA A 161 4.39 -34.90 17.76
C ALA A 161 4.36 -33.61 16.96
N GLU A 162 5.45 -33.33 16.24
CA GLU A 162 5.52 -32.27 15.24
C GLU A 162 5.13 -32.87 13.90
N ILE A 163 4.07 -32.36 13.29
CA ILE A 163 3.55 -32.89 12.02
C ILE A 163 3.55 -31.76 10.99
N PRO A 164 4.24 -31.91 9.85
CA PRO A 164 4.19 -30.91 8.78
C PRO A 164 2.74 -30.63 8.36
N ILE A 165 2.41 -29.37 8.13
CA ILE A 165 1.06 -28.92 7.76
C ILE A 165 0.61 -29.59 6.47
N VAL A 166 1.50 -29.78 5.49
CA VAL A 166 1.17 -30.52 4.26
C VAL A 166 0.78 -31.97 4.55
N VAL A 167 1.40 -32.62 5.53
CA VAL A 167 1.08 -33.99 5.92
C VAL A 167 -0.22 -34.02 6.72
N PHE A 168 -0.35 -33.15 7.72
CA PHE A 168 -1.53 -33.08 8.57
C PHE A 168 -2.77 -32.64 7.78
N GLY A 169 -2.75 -31.43 7.22
CA GLY A 169 -3.85 -30.87 6.44
C GLY A 169 -4.07 -31.61 5.13
N GLY A 170 -3.01 -31.93 4.38
CA GLY A 170 -3.11 -32.70 3.13
C GLY A 170 -3.65 -34.11 3.36
N GLY A 171 -3.31 -34.74 4.49
CA GLY A 171 -3.89 -36.03 4.90
C GLY A 171 -5.40 -35.95 5.13
N TYR A 172 -5.89 -34.89 5.78
CA TYR A 172 -7.33 -34.66 5.94
C TYR A 172 -8.05 -34.34 4.63
N ILE A 173 -7.41 -33.61 3.71
CA ILE A 173 -7.92 -33.39 2.35
C ILE A 173 -8.03 -34.71 1.60
N ALA A 174 -6.96 -35.52 1.60
CA ALA A 174 -6.94 -36.82 0.95
C ALA A 174 -7.98 -37.77 1.54
N LEU A 175 -8.19 -37.71 2.86
CA LEU A 175 -9.26 -38.45 3.53
C LEU A 175 -10.65 -38.03 3.03
N GLN A 176 -10.93 -36.73 2.85
CA GLN A 176 -12.22 -36.30 2.29
C GLN A 176 -12.43 -36.87 0.88
N VAL A 177 -11.40 -36.80 0.03
CA VAL A 177 -11.46 -37.34 -1.34
C VAL A 177 -11.71 -38.85 -1.34
N LEU A 178 -11.03 -39.60 -0.47
CA LEU A 178 -11.24 -41.04 -0.31
C LEU A 178 -12.68 -41.34 0.15
N LEU A 179 -13.16 -40.61 1.16
CA LEU A 179 -14.51 -40.78 1.70
C LEU A 179 -15.58 -40.49 0.64
N ILE A 180 -15.43 -39.43 -0.15
CA ILE A 180 -16.33 -39.15 -1.28
C ILE A 180 -16.31 -40.31 -2.29
N SER A 181 -15.12 -40.80 -2.62
CA SER A 181 -14.94 -41.87 -3.62
C SER A 181 -15.62 -43.18 -3.22
N VAL A 182 -15.69 -43.50 -1.92
CA VAL A 182 -16.36 -44.70 -1.41
C VAL A 182 -17.83 -44.50 -1.05
N SER A 183 -18.29 -43.25 -0.95
CA SER A 183 -19.68 -42.91 -0.55
C SER A 183 -20.67 -42.86 -1.73
N GLY A 184 -20.19 -43.01 -2.97
CA GLY A 184 -21.04 -42.95 -4.17
C GLY A 184 -21.74 -41.61 -4.31
N THR A 185 -23.07 -41.62 -4.41
CA THR A 185 -23.91 -40.42 -4.59
C THR A 185 -24.47 -39.86 -3.27
N ALA A 186 -24.09 -40.42 -2.12
CA ALA A 186 -24.60 -39.95 -0.84
C ALA A 186 -24.06 -38.55 -0.49
N VAL A 187 -24.94 -37.67 -0.03
CA VAL A 187 -24.54 -36.39 0.55
C VAL A 187 -23.95 -36.66 1.93
N THR A 188 -22.63 -36.50 2.05
CA THR A 188 -21.88 -36.79 3.27
C THR A 188 -21.15 -35.54 3.75
N SER A 189 -20.73 -35.52 5.02
CA SER A 189 -19.88 -34.44 5.55
C SER A 189 -18.60 -34.26 4.72
N ALA A 190 -18.05 -35.34 4.13
CA ALA A 190 -16.88 -35.25 3.28
C ALA A 190 -17.12 -34.44 2.01
N LEU A 191 -18.31 -34.56 1.40
CA LEU A 191 -18.71 -33.74 0.27
C LEU A 191 -18.80 -32.26 0.65
N LEU A 192 -19.37 -31.95 1.82
CA LEU A 192 -19.47 -30.57 2.31
C LEU A 192 -18.09 -29.98 2.59
N HIS A 193 -17.21 -30.73 3.25
CA HIS A 193 -15.82 -30.33 3.50
C HIS A 193 -15.06 -30.05 2.19
N ALA A 194 -15.31 -30.84 1.13
CA ALA A 194 -14.71 -30.61 -0.17
C ALA A 194 -15.09 -29.25 -0.79
N MET A 195 -16.30 -28.74 -0.53
CA MET A 195 -16.68 -27.39 -0.99
C MET A 195 -15.79 -26.32 -0.35
N GLY A 196 -15.47 -26.47 0.94
CA GLY A 196 -14.50 -25.63 1.65
C GLY A 196 -13.11 -25.70 1.04
N ILE A 197 -12.62 -26.91 0.75
CA ILE A 197 -11.32 -27.13 0.09
C ILE A 197 -11.27 -26.42 -1.27
N VAL A 198 -12.29 -26.63 -2.11
CA VAL A 198 -12.37 -26.05 -3.46
C VAL A 198 -12.34 -24.53 -3.43
N LEU A 199 -13.04 -23.88 -2.50
CA LEU A 199 -13.03 -22.42 -2.35
C LEU A 199 -11.74 -21.90 -1.70
N GLY A 200 -11.10 -22.67 -0.82
CA GLY A 200 -9.82 -22.32 -0.18
C GLY A 200 -8.65 -22.22 -1.16
N ILE A 201 -8.59 -23.07 -2.18
CA ILE A 201 -7.51 -23.09 -3.20
C ILE A 201 -7.32 -21.73 -3.90
N PRO A 202 -8.32 -21.18 -4.61
CA PRO A 202 -8.15 -19.94 -5.35
C PRO A 202 -7.86 -18.76 -4.43
N ILE A 203 -8.43 -18.72 -3.22
CA ILE A 203 -8.16 -17.66 -2.24
C ILE A 203 -6.70 -17.73 -1.78
N GLY A 204 -6.24 -18.91 -1.35
CA GLY A 204 -4.86 -19.11 -0.90
C GLY A 204 -3.83 -18.74 -1.97
N LEU A 205 -4.06 -19.18 -3.22
CA LEU A 205 -3.19 -18.85 -4.36
C LEU A 205 -3.25 -17.37 -4.74
N ALA A 206 -4.45 -16.76 -4.79
CA ALA A 206 -4.59 -15.35 -5.16
C ALA A 206 -3.93 -14.41 -4.15
N MET A 207 -3.99 -14.73 -2.85
CA MET A 207 -3.33 -13.94 -1.81
C MET A 207 -1.80 -14.03 -1.88
N LEU A 208 -1.25 -15.18 -2.28
CA LEU A 208 0.18 -15.33 -2.59
C LEU A 208 0.56 -14.50 -3.83
N GLN A 209 -0.22 -14.62 -4.91
CA GLN A 209 0.05 -13.90 -6.17
C GLN A 209 -0.02 -12.38 -6.01
N LYS A 210 -0.96 -11.89 -5.19
CA LYS A 210 -1.14 -10.47 -4.88
C LYS A 210 -0.21 -9.95 -3.77
N GLU A 211 0.69 -10.79 -3.26
CA GLU A 211 1.62 -10.45 -2.17
C GLU A 211 0.91 -9.86 -0.92
N ILE A 212 -0.31 -10.31 -0.67
CA ILE A 212 -1.10 -9.95 0.52
C ILE A 212 -0.54 -10.66 1.74
N VAL A 213 -0.10 -11.92 1.55
CA VAL A 213 0.55 -12.74 2.57
C VAL A 213 2.03 -12.86 2.26
N ASP A 214 2.86 -12.80 3.30
CA ASP A 214 4.28 -13.13 3.22
C ASP A 214 4.52 -14.51 3.82
N CYS A 215 5.01 -15.42 2.98
CA CYS A 215 5.37 -16.78 3.38
C CYS A 215 6.89 -16.97 3.41
N GLU A 216 7.70 -15.92 3.23
CA GLU A 216 9.16 -15.98 3.20
C GLU A 216 9.72 -17.00 2.18
N GLY A 217 8.95 -17.29 1.13
CA GLY A 217 9.27 -18.32 0.13
C GLY A 217 8.99 -19.76 0.57
N TRP A 218 8.43 -19.99 1.75
CA TRP A 218 8.06 -21.33 2.23
C TRP A 218 6.68 -21.80 1.75
N ASP A 219 5.99 -21.02 0.91
CA ASP A 219 4.72 -21.42 0.31
C ASP A 219 4.87 -22.58 -0.68
N PHE A 220 3.77 -23.28 -0.92
CA PHE A 220 3.68 -24.46 -1.79
C PHE A 220 4.20 -24.21 -3.19
N VAL A 221 3.95 -23.03 -3.77
CA VAL A 221 4.42 -22.70 -5.12
C VAL A 221 5.93 -22.56 -5.14
N SER A 222 6.48 -21.85 -4.16
CA SER A 222 7.93 -21.63 -4.05
C SER A 222 8.69 -22.93 -3.76
N ILE A 223 8.21 -23.75 -2.83
CA ILE A 223 8.84 -25.01 -2.44
C ILE A 223 8.81 -26.04 -3.57
N TYR A 224 7.64 -26.33 -4.15
CA TYR A 224 7.48 -27.48 -5.04
C TYR A 224 7.65 -27.15 -6.53
N PHE A 225 7.49 -25.87 -6.93
CA PHE A 225 7.60 -25.47 -8.33
C PHE A 225 8.78 -24.53 -8.64
N LYS A 226 9.39 -23.91 -7.63
CA LYS A 226 10.52 -22.95 -7.84
C LYS A 226 11.85 -23.39 -7.22
N GLY A 227 11.93 -24.61 -6.69
CA GLY A 227 13.17 -25.18 -6.17
C GLY A 227 13.56 -24.71 -4.76
N GLY A 228 12.62 -24.18 -3.97
CA GLY A 228 12.84 -23.84 -2.55
C GLY A 228 12.52 -22.40 -2.18
N PRO A 229 12.76 -22.01 -0.90
CA PRO A 229 12.49 -20.68 -0.42
C PRO A 229 13.44 -19.67 -1.05
N GLN A 230 12.91 -18.91 -2.01
CA GLN A 230 13.60 -17.74 -2.53
C GLN A 230 13.41 -16.61 -1.52
N LYS A 231 14.52 -16.09 -0.96
CA LYS A 231 14.53 -14.85 -0.18
C LYS A 231 13.95 -13.72 -1.03
N ARG A 232 12.63 -13.52 -0.93
CA ARG A 232 11.94 -12.35 -1.48
C ARG A 232 11.88 -11.35 -0.36
N ASP A 233 12.96 -10.59 -0.17
CA ASP A 233 12.96 -9.56 0.85
C ASP A 233 11.98 -8.45 0.43
N ARG A 234 10.78 -8.48 1.03
CA ARG A 234 9.68 -7.56 0.73
C ARG A 234 10.12 -6.11 0.92
N ALA A 235 11.02 -5.86 1.88
CA ALA A 235 11.62 -4.55 2.12
C ALA A 235 12.50 -4.11 0.94
N SER A 236 13.31 -5.02 0.37
CA SER A 236 14.19 -4.69 -0.75
C SER A 236 13.40 -4.39 -2.03
N ARG A 237 12.30 -5.10 -2.29
CA ARG A 237 11.44 -4.84 -3.46
C ARG A 237 10.62 -3.57 -3.32
N ARG A 238 10.09 -3.29 -2.11
CA ARG A 238 9.37 -2.04 -1.85
C ARG A 238 10.31 -0.84 -2.01
N ALA A 239 11.53 -0.94 -1.49
CA ALA A 239 12.57 0.06 -1.72
C ALA A 239 12.94 0.21 -3.20
N GLN A 240 12.97 -0.88 -3.98
CA GLN A 240 13.18 -0.81 -5.44
C GLN A 240 12.00 -0.17 -6.18
N ALA A 241 10.77 -0.48 -5.80
CA ALA A 241 9.56 0.11 -6.38
C ALA A 241 9.47 1.61 -6.09
N ASP A 242 9.69 2.00 -4.83
CA ASP A 242 9.73 3.41 -4.41
C ASP A 242 10.85 4.18 -5.14
N ALA A 243 12.01 3.54 -5.32
CA ALA A 243 13.13 4.11 -6.08
C ALA A 243 12.81 4.24 -7.59
N GLN A 244 12.08 3.30 -8.16
CA GLN A 244 11.66 3.34 -9.55
C GLN A 244 10.62 4.45 -9.78
N GLU A 245 9.62 4.56 -8.91
CA GLU A 245 8.60 5.62 -8.96
C GLU A 245 9.24 7.01 -8.81
N ALA A 246 10.21 7.14 -7.88
CA ALA A 246 10.99 8.37 -7.73
C ALA A 246 11.82 8.70 -8.98
N ASN A 247 12.38 7.70 -9.65
CA ASN A 247 13.12 7.89 -10.90
C ASN A 247 12.21 8.29 -12.07
N GLU A 248 11.04 7.68 -12.18
CA GLU A 248 10.04 8.02 -13.21
C GLU A 248 9.51 9.44 -13.02
N SER A 249 9.20 9.84 -11.78
CA SER A 249 8.81 11.20 -11.44
C SER A 249 9.90 12.23 -11.81
N ARG A 250 11.17 11.94 -11.46
CA ARG A 250 12.32 12.78 -11.86
C ARG A 250 12.50 12.87 -13.37
N ALA A 251 12.31 11.77 -14.10
CA ALA A 251 12.40 11.74 -15.55
C ALA A 251 11.28 12.58 -16.21
N GLN A 252 10.06 12.53 -15.68
CA GLN A 252 8.95 13.35 -16.15
C GLN A 252 9.19 14.85 -15.93
N THR A 253 9.66 15.25 -14.74
CA THR A 253 10.01 16.65 -14.44
C THR A 253 11.11 17.15 -15.36
N LYS A 254 12.16 16.35 -15.59
CA LYS A 254 13.23 16.69 -16.54
C LYS A 254 12.69 16.91 -17.96
N LYS A 255 11.86 15.98 -18.46
CA LYS A 255 11.26 16.06 -19.80
C LYS A 255 10.28 17.23 -19.95
N ARG A 256 9.59 17.63 -18.87
CA ARG A 256 8.74 18.82 -18.84
C ARG A 256 9.57 20.09 -18.96
N ARG A 257 10.66 20.20 -18.21
CA ARG A 257 11.58 21.33 -18.26
C ARG A 257 12.25 21.49 -19.64
N GLU A 258 12.67 20.40 -20.26
CA GLU A 258 13.25 20.42 -21.61
C GLU A 258 12.26 20.97 -22.65
N ARG A 259 11.00 20.53 -22.62
CA ARG A 259 9.93 21.05 -23.49
C ARG A 259 9.63 22.53 -23.26
N LEU A 260 9.68 22.99 -22.01
CA LEU A 260 9.52 24.41 -21.69
C LEU A 260 10.66 25.24 -22.27
N ILE A 261 11.91 24.79 -22.12
CA ILE A 261 13.08 25.47 -22.69
C ILE A 261 12.98 25.54 -24.22
N GLU A 262 12.58 24.45 -24.88
CA GLU A 262 12.35 24.40 -26.32
C GLU A 262 11.30 25.42 -26.75
N SER A 263 10.13 25.43 -26.09
CA SER A 263 9.04 26.38 -26.38
C SER A 263 9.44 27.85 -26.18
N ILE A 264 10.22 28.14 -25.12
CA ILE A 264 10.73 29.50 -24.85
C ILE A 264 11.75 29.90 -25.93
N THR A 265 12.62 28.98 -26.33
CA THR A 265 13.65 29.23 -27.35
C THR A 265 13.02 29.50 -28.72
N ASP A 266 12.04 28.68 -29.11
CA ASP A 266 11.31 28.85 -30.37
C ASP A 266 10.58 30.20 -30.44
N ALA A 267 9.94 30.60 -29.33
CA ALA A 267 9.28 31.89 -29.24
C ALA A 267 10.26 33.05 -29.40
N ILE A 268 11.48 32.95 -28.83
CA ILE A 268 12.54 33.95 -29.03
C ILE A 268 13.00 33.97 -30.49
N ASP A 269 13.22 32.81 -31.09
CA ASP A 269 13.76 32.69 -32.45
C ASP A 269 12.76 33.17 -33.52
N GLN A 270 11.46 33.07 -33.25
CA GLN A 270 10.39 33.64 -34.08
C GLN A 270 10.17 35.15 -33.85
N GLY A 271 10.92 35.78 -32.94
CA GLY A 271 10.75 37.19 -32.58
C GLY A 271 9.57 37.47 -31.63
N ASN A 272 8.86 36.43 -31.17
CA ASN A 272 7.74 36.51 -30.24
C ASN A 272 8.21 36.54 -28.78
N VAL A 273 9.06 37.52 -28.45
CA VAL A 273 9.73 37.61 -27.15
C VAL A 273 8.75 37.77 -25.98
N GLU A 274 7.58 38.37 -26.19
CA GLU A 274 6.54 38.47 -25.16
C GLU A 274 6.02 37.10 -24.74
N VAL A 275 5.79 36.22 -25.71
CA VAL A 275 5.32 34.85 -25.46
C VAL A 275 6.36 34.08 -24.64
N ALA A 276 7.65 34.25 -24.97
CA ALA A 276 8.75 33.65 -24.22
C ALA A 276 8.78 34.12 -22.76
N VAL A 277 8.57 35.42 -22.49
CA VAL A 277 8.48 35.98 -21.14
C VAL A 277 7.31 35.38 -20.37
N GLN A 278 6.13 35.30 -20.99
CA GLN A 278 4.94 34.75 -20.34
C GLN A 278 5.09 33.27 -19.99
N ILE A 279 5.64 32.45 -20.90
CA ILE A 279 5.91 31.04 -20.63
C ILE A 279 6.90 30.92 -19.46
N THR A 280 7.99 31.69 -19.49
CA THR A 280 9.05 31.65 -18.46
C THR A 280 8.49 32.01 -17.07
N LEU A 281 7.72 33.09 -16.96
CA LEU A 281 7.18 33.52 -15.67
C LEU A 281 6.09 32.58 -15.13
N LYS A 282 5.26 32.00 -16.00
CA LYS A 282 4.24 31.01 -15.59
C LYS A 282 4.82 29.66 -15.17
N SER A 283 6.03 29.35 -15.61
CA SER A 283 6.72 28.11 -15.27
C SER A 283 7.92 28.35 -14.35
N MET A 284 7.91 29.47 -13.62
CA MET A 284 9.06 29.84 -12.80
C MET A 284 9.32 28.83 -11.68
N ASP A 285 8.31 28.13 -11.17
CA ASP A 285 8.48 27.04 -10.18
C ASP A 285 9.21 25.81 -10.74
N ASP A 286 9.18 25.61 -12.07
CA ASP A 286 9.89 24.52 -12.75
C ASP A 286 11.39 24.84 -12.96
N PHE A 287 11.78 26.09 -12.66
CA PHE A 287 13.15 26.57 -12.77
C PHE A 287 13.63 27.09 -11.41
N ASP A 288 14.82 26.68 -10.98
CA ASP A 288 15.46 27.24 -9.78
C ASP A 288 15.87 28.72 -10.03
N SER A 289 14.93 29.66 -9.87
CA SER A 289 15.09 31.12 -10.07
C SER A 289 15.90 31.51 -11.33
N GLY A 290 15.62 30.86 -12.47
CA GLY A 290 16.30 31.12 -13.76
C GLY A 290 17.64 30.40 -13.96
N LYS A 291 18.19 29.73 -12.95
CA LYS A 291 19.48 28.99 -12.99
C LYS A 291 19.52 27.87 -14.03
N SER A 292 18.37 27.27 -14.33
CA SER A 292 18.25 26.17 -15.29
C SER A 292 18.02 26.63 -16.73
N LEU A 293 17.92 27.93 -17.01
CA LEU A 293 17.73 28.43 -18.38
C LEU A 293 19.06 28.47 -19.16
N PRO A 294 19.05 28.25 -20.49
CA PRO A 294 20.23 28.48 -21.32
C PRO A 294 20.67 29.95 -21.30
N ASP A 295 21.97 30.22 -21.42
CA ASP A 295 22.54 31.59 -21.36
C ASP A 295 21.86 32.56 -22.34
N ARG A 296 21.63 32.10 -23.58
CA ARG A 296 20.97 32.88 -24.64
C ARG A 296 19.55 33.28 -24.23
N VAL A 297 18.79 32.34 -23.67
CA VAL A 297 17.40 32.54 -23.22
C VAL A 297 17.38 33.48 -22.02
N LEU A 298 18.24 33.24 -21.02
CA LEU A 298 18.37 34.06 -19.83
C LEU A 298 18.61 35.54 -20.19
N VAL A 299 19.55 35.81 -21.09
CA VAL A 299 19.86 37.18 -21.56
C VAL A 299 18.69 37.79 -22.32
N ALA A 300 18.02 37.03 -23.19
CA ALA A 300 16.89 37.50 -23.98
C ALA A 300 15.70 37.90 -23.09
N ILE A 301 15.34 37.05 -22.12
CA ILE A 301 14.25 37.32 -21.17
C ILE A 301 14.58 38.53 -20.29
N ALA A 302 15.79 38.58 -19.72
CA ALA A 302 16.21 39.71 -18.88
C ALA A 302 16.17 41.05 -19.65
N SER A 303 16.60 41.06 -20.90
CA SER A 303 16.54 42.24 -21.77
C SER A 303 15.10 42.64 -22.12
N ALA A 304 14.23 41.66 -22.41
CA ALA A 304 12.83 41.89 -22.75
C ALA A 304 12.05 42.53 -21.60
N LEU A 305 12.18 41.97 -20.39
CA LEU A 305 11.53 42.50 -19.19
C LEU A 305 11.94 43.94 -18.90
N GLN A 306 13.23 44.26 -19.09
CA GLN A 306 13.73 45.63 -18.96
C GLN A 306 13.13 46.59 -19.99
N LYS A 307 13.01 46.18 -21.26
CA LYS A 307 12.38 47.00 -22.31
C LYS A 307 10.90 47.28 -22.00
N GLN A 308 10.21 46.31 -21.40
CA GLN A 308 8.82 46.41 -20.98
C GLN A 308 8.62 47.13 -19.64
N LYS A 309 9.71 47.56 -18.98
CA LYS A 309 9.69 48.19 -17.66
C LYS A 309 9.12 47.29 -16.55
N ARG A 310 9.16 45.96 -16.73
CA ARG A 310 8.79 44.96 -15.71
C ARG A 310 9.97 44.72 -14.77
N TRP A 311 10.24 45.70 -13.91
CA TRP A 311 11.49 45.76 -13.15
C TRP A 311 11.64 44.65 -12.11
N ALA A 312 10.61 44.40 -11.30
CA ALA A 312 10.61 43.36 -10.28
C ALA A 312 10.83 41.96 -10.91
N ASP A 313 10.12 41.66 -11.98
CA ASP A 313 10.25 40.40 -12.72
C ASP A 313 11.66 40.20 -13.33
N ALA A 314 12.38 41.29 -13.64
CA ALA A 314 13.72 41.21 -14.22
C ALA A 314 14.81 40.86 -13.18
N VAL A 315 14.57 41.14 -11.89
CA VAL A 315 15.58 41.00 -10.82
C VAL A 315 16.17 39.58 -10.74
N PRO A 316 15.39 38.48 -10.68
CA PRO A 316 15.93 37.13 -10.58
C PRO A 316 16.87 36.77 -11.74
N PHE A 317 16.51 37.18 -12.96
CA PHE A 317 17.32 36.93 -14.15
C PHE A 317 18.61 37.75 -14.15
N LEU A 318 18.57 39.02 -13.74
CA LEU A 318 19.77 39.87 -13.65
C LEU A 318 20.75 39.36 -12.58
N VAL A 319 20.24 38.89 -11.45
CA VAL A 319 21.05 38.25 -10.40
C VAL A 319 21.72 36.99 -10.95
N GLU A 320 20.98 36.12 -11.64
CA GLU A 320 21.54 34.90 -12.20
C GLU A 320 22.57 35.18 -13.31
N MET A 321 22.35 36.21 -14.12
CA MET A 321 23.35 36.70 -15.08
C MET A 321 24.64 37.13 -14.38
N ILE A 322 24.55 37.85 -13.25
CA ILE A 322 25.71 38.30 -12.49
C ILE A 322 26.49 37.11 -11.91
N ARG A 323 25.79 36.05 -11.51
CA ARG A 323 26.37 34.82 -10.97
C ARG A 323 27.07 33.98 -12.04
N ARG A 324 26.47 33.86 -13.24
CA ARG A 324 26.97 32.99 -14.32
C ARG A 324 28.04 33.63 -15.19
N PHE A 325 27.93 34.92 -15.47
CA PHE A 325 28.84 35.58 -16.43
C PHE A 325 30.04 36.24 -15.74
N PRO A 326 31.21 36.32 -16.42
CA PRO A 326 32.41 36.95 -15.87
C PRO A 326 32.17 38.39 -15.37
N ALA A 327 32.80 38.73 -14.25
CA ALA A 327 32.53 39.99 -13.53
C ALA A 327 32.74 41.25 -14.39
N HIS A 328 33.70 41.25 -15.33
CA HIS A 328 33.95 42.39 -16.23
C HIS A 328 32.84 42.59 -17.26
N LYS A 329 32.13 41.54 -17.68
CA LYS A 329 31.01 41.62 -18.64
C LYS A 329 29.70 42.03 -17.97
N THR A 330 29.59 41.83 -16.66
CA THR A 330 28.37 42.09 -15.88
C THR A 330 28.34 43.47 -15.22
N ILE A 331 29.34 44.33 -15.47
CA ILE A 331 29.38 45.71 -14.93
C ILE A 331 28.09 46.49 -15.27
N PRO A 332 27.60 46.51 -16.53
CA PRO A 332 26.34 47.19 -16.84
C PRO A 332 25.14 46.55 -16.13
N THR A 333 25.10 45.22 -16.05
CA THR A 333 24.06 44.45 -15.36
C THR A 333 24.00 44.77 -13.87
N ARG A 334 25.16 44.87 -13.20
CA ARG A 334 25.30 45.23 -11.78
C ARG A 334 24.79 46.64 -11.51
N LEU A 335 25.18 47.61 -12.35
CA LEU A 335 24.71 48.99 -12.24
C LEU A 335 23.19 49.08 -12.45
N LYS A 336 22.67 48.34 -13.44
CA LYS A 336 21.25 48.33 -13.76
C LYS A 336 20.41 47.65 -12.68
N LEU A 337 20.89 46.53 -12.13
CA LEU A 337 20.27 45.86 -11.00
C LEU A 337 20.23 46.79 -9.78
N ALA A 338 21.36 47.41 -9.41
CA ALA A 338 21.39 48.36 -8.31
C ALA A 338 20.44 49.54 -8.53
N GLN A 339 20.33 50.04 -9.76
CA GLN A 339 19.37 51.09 -10.10
C GLN A 339 17.91 50.63 -9.93
N ILE A 340 17.56 49.43 -10.41
CA ILE A 340 16.22 48.85 -10.25
C ILE A 340 15.87 48.68 -8.77
N LEU A 341 16.81 48.15 -7.98
CA LEU A 341 16.61 47.93 -6.55
C LEU A 341 16.32 49.24 -5.79
N VAL A 342 16.97 50.34 -6.16
CA VAL A 342 16.74 51.67 -5.55
C VAL A 342 15.45 52.32 -6.05
N GLN A 343 15.15 52.21 -7.33
CA GLN A 343 14.12 53.05 -7.98
C GLN A 343 12.76 52.37 -8.13
N ALA A 344 12.70 51.04 -8.13
CA ALA A 344 11.50 50.29 -8.47
C ALA A 344 11.16 49.16 -7.50
N ASP A 345 12.14 48.65 -6.73
CA ASP A 345 11.95 47.50 -5.84
C ASP A 345 12.14 47.86 -4.34
N GLU A 346 12.44 49.13 -4.05
CA GLU A 346 12.60 49.68 -2.68
C GLU A 346 13.60 48.92 -1.78
N ARG A 347 14.70 48.43 -2.38
CA ARG A 347 15.77 47.65 -1.72
C ARG A 347 17.14 48.37 -1.74
N PRO A 348 17.30 49.52 -1.05
CA PRO A 348 18.53 50.31 -1.05
C PRO A 348 19.78 49.63 -0.45
N ARG A 349 19.67 48.76 0.57
CA ARG A 349 20.81 48.03 1.13
C ARG A 349 21.34 46.99 0.16
N GLN A 350 20.43 46.24 -0.49
CA GLN A 350 20.83 45.28 -1.52
C GLN A 350 21.50 45.98 -2.69
N ALA A 351 20.98 47.14 -3.11
CA ALA A 351 21.62 47.96 -4.14
C ALA A 351 23.07 48.33 -3.79
N ILE A 352 23.31 48.79 -2.54
CA ILE A 352 24.67 49.09 -2.06
C ILE A 352 25.55 47.82 -2.07
N ALA A 353 25.01 46.66 -1.68
CA ALA A 353 25.74 45.40 -1.71
C ALA A 353 26.19 45.00 -3.12
N VAL A 354 25.34 45.18 -4.15
CA VAL A 354 25.73 44.95 -5.56
C VAL A 354 26.89 45.83 -5.97
N LEU A 355 26.79 47.12 -5.62
CA LEU A 355 27.74 48.13 -6.03
C LEU A 355 29.10 47.93 -5.35
N LYS A 356 29.13 47.45 -4.10
CA LYS A 356 30.36 47.06 -3.41
C LYS A 356 31.09 45.92 -4.12
N LYS A 357 30.36 45.00 -4.77
CA LYS A 357 30.91 43.87 -5.53
C LYS A 357 31.32 44.25 -6.96
N LEU A 358 31.43 45.54 -7.32
CA LEU A 358 31.93 45.96 -8.63
C LEU A 358 33.42 45.62 -8.81
N PRO A 359 33.85 45.16 -10.00
CA PRO A 359 35.26 44.87 -10.27
C PRO A 359 36.18 46.08 -10.02
N PRO A 360 37.40 45.90 -9.45
CA PRO A 360 38.34 47.00 -9.20
C PRO A 360 38.71 47.78 -10.47
N ASN A 361 38.82 47.06 -11.60
CA ASN A 361 39.16 47.60 -12.92
C ASN A 361 37.95 48.16 -13.68
N SER A 362 36.84 48.48 -12.98
CA SER A 362 35.68 49.10 -13.62
C SER A 362 36.03 50.49 -14.20
N PRO A 363 35.50 50.86 -15.38
CA PRO A 363 35.69 52.18 -15.97
C PRO A 363 35.27 53.32 -15.03
N ASP A 364 35.90 54.49 -15.12
CA ASP A 364 35.57 55.64 -14.26
C ASP A 364 34.13 56.12 -14.44
N SER A 365 33.57 55.98 -15.65
CA SER A 365 32.16 56.25 -15.92
C SER A 365 31.21 55.32 -15.14
N ALA A 366 31.58 54.04 -15.00
CA ALA A 366 30.83 53.07 -14.20
C ALA A 366 30.96 53.35 -12.70
N LYS A 367 32.17 53.70 -12.22
CA LYS A 367 32.42 54.10 -10.83
C LYS A 367 31.64 55.37 -10.45
N SER A 368 31.57 56.34 -11.35
CA SER A 368 30.79 57.57 -11.17
C SER A 368 29.29 57.28 -11.03
N LYS A 369 28.73 56.48 -11.95
CA LYS A 369 27.33 56.03 -11.85
C LYS A 369 27.03 55.25 -10.58
N ALA A 370 27.92 54.34 -10.17
CA ALA A 370 27.79 53.60 -8.92
C ALA A 370 27.71 54.52 -7.70
N ARG A 371 28.55 55.57 -7.63
CA ARG A 371 28.51 56.55 -6.54
C ARG A 371 27.19 57.33 -6.51
N GLN A 372 26.65 57.68 -7.68
CA GLN A 372 25.36 58.37 -7.77
C GLN A 372 24.22 57.49 -7.25
N ILE A 373 24.14 56.23 -7.69
CA ILE A 373 23.12 55.28 -7.23
C ILE A 373 23.27 55.01 -5.72
N ALA A 374 24.50 54.82 -5.24
CA ALA A 374 24.78 54.60 -3.82
C ALA A 374 24.39 55.80 -2.95
N LYS A 375 24.51 57.04 -3.47
CA LYS A 375 24.05 58.24 -2.74
C LYS A 375 22.53 58.23 -2.55
N ILE A 376 21.78 57.89 -3.60
CA ILE A 376 20.32 57.79 -3.54
C ILE A 376 19.90 56.67 -2.57
N ALA A 377 20.54 55.50 -2.65
CA ALA A 377 20.27 54.39 -1.75
C ALA A 377 20.54 54.73 -0.28
N LYS A 378 21.65 55.45 0.02
CA LYS A 378 21.95 55.92 1.37
C LYS A 378 20.92 56.93 1.87
N GLN A 379 20.52 57.87 1.02
CA GLN A 379 19.50 58.84 1.37
C GLN A 379 18.17 58.16 1.71
N GLN A 380 17.73 57.17 0.92
CA GLN A 380 16.53 56.39 1.24
C GLN A 380 16.65 55.66 2.60
N LEU A 381 17.84 55.18 2.96
CA LEU A 381 18.09 54.55 4.27
C LEU A 381 18.07 55.56 5.42
N ASP A 382 18.67 56.73 5.22
CA ASP A 382 18.67 57.83 6.19
C ASP A 382 17.25 58.37 6.40
N ASP A 383 16.42 58.36 5.35
CA ASP A 383 15.00 58.73 5.36
C ASP A 383 14.09 57.63 5.96
N GLY A 384 14.67 56.49 6.41
CA GLY A 384 13.96 55.46 7.17
C GLY A 384 13.35 54.32 6.34
N ALA A 385 13.81 54.07 5.11
CA ALA A 385 13.34 52.94 4.31
C ALA A 385 13.56 51.58 5.02
N ILE A 386 12.49 50.77 5.11
CA ILE A 386 12.49 49.45 5.76
C ILE A 386 12.46 48.38 4.67
N GLU A 387 13.50 47.53 4.61
CA GLU A 387 13.54 46.36 3.73
C GLU A 387 12.97 45.13 4.44
N VAL A 388 11.99 44.47 3.81
CA VAL A 388 11.27 43.32 4.39
C VAL A 388 12.05 42.01 4.23
N GLU A 389 12.85 41.85 3.16
CA GLU A 389 13.67 40.66 2.91
C GLU A 389 15.06 41.04 2.36
N ILE A 390 16.12 40.48 2.95
CA ILE A 390 17.49 40.58 2.45
C ILE A 390 17.83 39.24 1.79
N HIS A 391 17.81 39.20 0.46
CA HIS A 391 18.32 38.03 -0.26
C HIS A 391 19.82 38.18 -0.43
N ASP A 392 20.57 37.17 -0.01
CA ASP A 392 22.02 37.16 -0.08
C ASP A 392 22.44 36.50 -1.40
N TRP A 393 22.64 37.32 -2.44
CA TRP A 393 23.06 36.87 -3.77
C TRP A 393 24.38 37.47 -4.26
#